data_AF-A0A0N4V6P2-F1
#
_entry.id   AF-A0A0N4V6P2-F1
#
_cell.length_a   1.000
_cell.length_b   1.000
_cell.length_c   1.000
_cell.angle_alpha   90.00
_cell.angle_beta   90.00
_cell.angle_gamma   90.00
#
_symmetry.space_group_name_H-M   'P 1'
#
loop_
_entity.id
_entity.type
_entity.pdbx_description
1 polymer ?
#
loop_
_entity_poly.entity_id
_entity_poly.type
_entity_poly.pdbx_seq_one_letter_code
_entity_poly.pdbx_strand_id
1 'polypeptide(L)'
;FSKATLSFWILQPDEECNIITLGIGSDTKVENELKQTVSSTCKFSGADPTEEVNRELYEVVGKYHKLAVGAANDVHNASILGCKFTLVINQYYVSLIVVLHTFLKEFFMTWNKLSQFDAVSYFLPDGILDSAGITVCQWTCEFHPFVMSPANLAKLETFLWSTLRNGK
;
A
#
# COMPACT_ATOMS: atom_id res chain seq x y z
N PHE A 1 1.19 8.19 31.93
CA PHE A 1 1.13 6.90 31.21
C PHE A 1 -0.24 6.80 30.54
N SER A 2 -0.40 7.32 29.32
CA SER A 2 -1.63 7.06 28.56
C SER A 2 -1.50 5.67 27.94
N LYS A 3 -2.55 4.87 28.06
CA LYS A 3 -2.68 3.60 27.34
C LYS A 3 -2.82 3.95 25.86
N ALA A 4 -1.84 3.57 25.04
CA ALA A 4 -2.06 3.45 23.60
C ALA A 4 -3.00 2.25 23.41
N THR A 5 -4.29 2.52 23.27
CA THR A 5 -5.24 1.51 22.82
C THR A 5 -5.01 1.38 21.32
N LEU A 6 -4.51 0.24 20.84
CA LEU A 6 -4.69 -0.14 19.44
C LEU A 6 -6.20 -0.29 19.21
N SER A 7 -6.87 0.80 18.84
CA SER A 7 -8.20 0.71 18.26
C SER A 7 -8.02 0.23 16.83
N PHE A 8 -8.28 -1.06 16.58
CA PHE A 8 -8.69 -1.47 15.25
C PHE A 8 -9.91 -0.61 14.92
N TRP A 9 -9.79 0.29 13.95
CA TRP A 9 -10.93 1.05 13.45
C TRP A 9 -11.88 0.03 12.82
N ILE A 10 -12.91 -0.35 13.57
CA ILE A 10 -14.01 -1.15 13.04
C ILE A 10 -14.84 -0.20 12.18
N LEU A 11 -14.64 -0.29 10.87
CA LEU A 11 -15.43 0.44 9.87
C LEU A 11 -16.91 0.27 10.19
N GLN A 12 -17.63 1.39 10.34
CA GLN A 12 -19.07 1.32 10.58
C GLN A 12 -19.81 0.84 9.32
N PRO A 13 -20.98 0.19 9.45
CA PRO A 13 -21.71 -0.39 8.32
C PRO A 13 -22.10 0.62 7.23
N ASP A 14 -22.14 1.91 7.52
CA ASP A 14 -22.54 3.00 6.63
C ASP A 14 -21.40 3.99 6.29
N GLU A 15 -20.20 3.73 6.79
CA GLU A 15 -19.04 4.59 6.58
C GLU A 15 -18.47 4.40 5.17
N GLU A 16 -18.42 5.47 4.37
CA GLU A 16 -17.71 5.43 3.10
C GLU A 16 -16.22 5.25 3.36
N CYS A 17 -15.61 4.24 2.73
CA CYS A 17 -14.18 4.00 2.85
C CYS A 17 -13.54 3.73 1.49
N ASN A 18 -12.26 4.06 1.34
CA ASN A 18 -11.48 3.74 0.14
C ASN A 18 -10.41 2.70 0.48
N ILE A 19 -10.43 1.57 -0.20
CA ILE A 19 -9.47 0.49 0.00
C ILE A 19 -8.56 0.46 -1.22
N ILE A 20 -7.26 0.65 -0.99
CA ILE A 20 -6.26 0.73 -2.04
C ILE A 20 -5.29 -0.45 -1.91
N THR A 21 -5.18 -1.23 -2.98
CA THR A 21 -4.17 -2.29 -3.10
C THR A 21 -3.08 -1.85 -4.05
N LEU A 22 -1.83 -1.85 -3.59
CA LEU A 22 -0.67 -1.45 -4.37
C LEU A 22 0.26 -2.65 -4.56
N GLY A 23 0.46 -3.04 -5.82
CA GLY A 23 1.10 -4.30 -6.18
C GLY A 23 0.19 -5.48 -5.85
N ILE A 24 -0.61 -5.91 -6.81
CA ILE A 24 -1.58 -7.01 -6.62
C ILE A 24 -0.84 -8.35 -6.55
N GLY A 25 0.24 -8.53 -7.33
CA GLY A 25 1.14 -9.67 -7.15
C GLY A 25 0.52 -11.05 -7.39
N SER A 26 -0.55 -11.12 -8.18
CA SER A 26 -1.28 -12.33 -8.57
C SER A 26 -2.02 -13.06 -7.44
N ASP A 27 -2.31 -12.39 -6.33
CA ASP A 27 -3.15 -12.92 -5.24
C ASP A 27 -4.06 -11.80 -4.70
N THR A 28 -5.37 -12.05 -4.65
CA THR A 28 -6.38 -11.10 -4.12
C THR A 28 -7.20 -11.70 -2.99
N LYS A 29 -6.71 -12.75 -2.33
CA LYS A 29 -7.47 -13.46 -1.29
C LYS A 29 -7.89 -12.53 -0.14
N VAL A 30 -6.97 -11.70 0.35
CA VAL A 30 -7.22 -10.77 1.46
C VAL A 30 -8.27 -9.73 1.05
N GLU A 31 -8.17 -9.19 -0.15
CA GLU A 31 -9.12 -8.22 -0.67
C GLU A 31 -10.52 -8.80 -0.85
N ASN A 32 -10.62 -10.06 -1.29
CA ASN A 32 -11.89 -10.78 -1.39
C ASN A 32 -12.53 -11.02 -0.01
N GLU A 33 -11.75 -11.40 0.99
CA GLU A 33 -12.23 -11.56 2.38
C GLU A 33 -12.64 -10.21 2.98
N LEU A 34 -11.86 -9.16 2.72
CA LEU A 34 -12.14 -7.82 3.18
C LEU A 34 -13.45 -7.30 2.57
N LYS A 35 -13.67 -7.48 1.27
CA LYS A 35 -14.92 -7.09 0.57
C LYS A 35 -16.18 -7.75 1.16
N GLN A 36 -16.06 -8.92 1.77
CA GLN A 36 -17.17 -9.60 2.44
C GLN A 36 -17.41 -9.11 3.87
N THR A 37 -16.43 -8.44 4.47
CA THR A 37 -16.42 -8.06 5.89
C THR A 37 -16.66 -6.56 6.10
N VAL A 38 -16.16 -5.72 5.20
CA VAL A 38 -16.32 -4.26 5.28
C VAL A 38 -17.67 -3.81 4.74
N SER A 39 -18.01 -2.54 4.98
CA SER A 39 -19.22 -1.94 4.43
C SER A 39 -19.29 -2.06 2.90
N SER A 40 -20.49 -2.32 2.38
CA SER A 40 -20.75 -2.34 0.94
C SER A 40 -20.61 -0.97 0.27
N THR A 41 -20.50 0.12 1.03
CA THR A 41 -20.22 1.47 0.52
C THR A 41 -18.74 1.70 0.22
N CYS A 42 -17.85 0.81 0.70
CA CYS A 42 -16.43 0.92 0.47
C CYS A 42 -16.05 0.69 -1.00
N LYS A 43 -15.14 1.53 -1.50
CA LYS A 43 -14.64 1.50 -2.88
C LYS A 43 -13.25 0.87 -2.91
N PHE A 44 -13.10 -0.19 -3.70
CA PHE A 44 -11.84 -0.91 -3.87
C PHE A 44 -11.13 -0.45 -5.15
N SER A 45 -9.85 -0.09 -5.05
CA SER A 45 -8.99 0.30 -6.18
C SER A 45 -7.63 -0.39 -6.09
N GLY A 46 -7.25 -1.13 -7.12
CA GLY A 46 -5.99 -1.87 -7.18
C GLY A 46 -5.08 -1.31 -8.24
N ALA A 47 -3.79 -1.17 -7.94
CA ALA A 47 -2.78 -0.72 -8.88
C ALA A 47 -1.65 -1.73 -9.03
N ASP A 48 -1.38 -2.17 -10.25
CA ASP A 48 -0.22 -3.00 -10.59
C ASP A 48 0.25 -2.69 -12.02
N PRO A 49 1.56 -2.69 -12.33
CA PRO A 49 2.03 -2.53 -13.71
C PRO A 49 1.78 -3.76 -14.59
N THR A 50 1.68 -4.96 -14.01
CA THR A 50 1.56 -6.24 -14.72
C THR A 50 0.07 -6.57 -14.87
N GLU A 51 -0.44 -6.53 -16.09
CA GLU A 51 -1.89 -6.59 -16.33
C GLU A 51 -2.46 -8.01 -16.40
N GLU A 52 -1.69 -8.97 -16.92
CA GLU A 52 -2.21 -10.24 -17.43
C GLU A 52 -3.14 -10.94 -16.45
N VAL A 53 -2.62 -11.30 -15.27
CA VAL A 53 -3.38 -12.03 -14.24
C VAL A 53 -4.03 -11.07 -13.24
N ASN A 54 -3.39 -9.93 -12.96
CA ASN A 54 -3.82 -9.03 -11.90
C ASN A 54 -5.13 -8.31 -12.23
N ARG A 55 -5.38 -7.96 -13.49
CA ARG A 55 -6.65 -7.32 -13.87
C ARG A 55 -7.82 -8.25 -13.61
N GLU A 56 -7.74 -9.49 -14.09
CA GLU A 56 -8.80 -10.48 -13.93
C GLU A 56 -9.07 -10.79 -12.45
N LEU A 57 -8.01 -10.95 -11.65
CA LEU A 57 -8.13 -11.22 -10.22
C LEU A 57 -8.66 -10.04 -9.40
N TYR A 58 -8.42 -8.81 -9.84
CA TYR A 58 -8.80 -7.62 -9.06
C TYR A 58 -10.15 -7.04 -9.50
N GLU A 59 -10.54 -7.18 -10.77
CA GLU A 59 -11.83 -6.65 -11.26
C GLU A 59 -13.06 -7.32 -10.60
N VAL A 60 -12.90 -8.50 -10.00
CA VAL A 60 -13.92 -9.11 -9.14
C VAL A 60 -14.03 -8.44 -7.77
N VAL A 61 -12.97 -7.79 -7.30
CA VAL A 61 -12.90 -7.05 -6.04
C VAL A 61 -13.33 -5.60 -6.25
N GLY A 62 -12.69 -4.90 -7.19
CA GLY A 62 -12.83 -3.46 -7.39
C GLY A 62 -12.29 -2.99 -8.73
N LYS A 63 -11.86 -1.73 -8.80
CA LYS A 63 -11.34 -1.15 -10.04
C LYS A 63 -9.85 -1.43 -10.17
N TYR A 64 -9.42 -2.00 -11.30
CA TYR A 64 -8.01 -2.18 -11.63
C TYR A 64 -7.41 -0.96 -12.33
N HIS A 65 -6.18 -0.63 -11.97
CA HIS A 65 -5.37 0.44 -12.55
C HIS A 65 -4.00 -0.12 -12.97
N LYS A 66 -3.70 -0.03 -14.27
CA LYS A 66 -2.38 -0.41 -14.78
C LYS A 66 -1.34 0.67 -14.45
N LEU A 67 -0.81 0.65 -13.22
CA LEU A 67 0.07 1.68 -12.70
C LEU A 67 1.11 1.07 -11.76
N ALA A 68 2.37 1.46 -11.90
CA ALA A 68 3.36 1.25 -10.85
C ALA A 68 3.31 2.43 -9.88
N VAL A 69 3.20 2.14 -8.59
CA VAL A 69 3.17 3.16 -7.53
C VAL A 69 4.47 3.09 -6.75
N GLY A 70 5.08 4.26 -6.52
CA GLY A 70 6.35 4.38 -5.82
C GLY A 70 6.37 5.60 -4.91
N ALA A 71 7.51 5.83 -4.26
CA ALA A 71 7.70 6.98 -3.38
C ALA A 71 7.54 8.32 -4.15
N ALA A 72 8.23 8.46 -5.28
CA ALA A 72 8.22 9.65 -6.12
C ALA A 72 7.79 9.35 -7.56
N ASN A 73 7.47 10.40 -8.32
CA ASN A 73 7.31 10.30 -9.77
C ASN A 73 8.69 10.12 -10.39
N ASP A 74 9.02 8.92 -10.84
CA ASP A 74 10.33 8.62 -11.43
C ASP A 74 10.28 7.41 -12.37
N VAL A 75 11.29 7.27 -13.22
CA VAL A 75 11.50 6.08 -14.04
C VAL A 75 12.52 5.19 -13.34
N HIS A 76 12.09 4.01 -12.91
CA HIS A 76 12.98 3.01 -12.34
C HIS A 76 12.91 1.69 -13.11
N ASN A 77 14.01 0.96 -13.08
CA ASN A 77 14.06 -0.41 -13.55
C ASN A 77 13.23 -1.30 -12.61
N ALA A 78 12.10 -1.82 -13.10
CA ALA A 78 11.28 -2.78 -12.38
C ALA A 78 11.66 -4.20 -12.83
N SER A 79 11.92 -5.07 -11.84
CA SER A 79 12.08 -6.50 -12.07
C SER A 79 10.73 -7.19 -12.01
N ILE A 80 10.20 -7.57 -13.17
CA ILE A 80 9.02 -8.44 -13.26
C ILE A 80 9.50 -9.88 -13.19
N LEU A 81 9.05 -10.61 -12.16
CA LEU A 81 9.34 -12.03 -12.03
C LEU A 81 8.45 -12.82 -13.00
N GLY A 82 9.01 -13.26 -14.13
CA GLY A 82 8.36 -14.22 -15.02
C GLY A 82 8.57 -15.66 -14.57
N CYS A 83 7.82 -16.60 -15.15
CA CYS A 83 7.87 -18.03 -14.78
C CYS A 83 9.25 -18.70 -14.97
N LYS A 84 10.16 -18.12 -15.77
CA LYS A 84 11.51 -18.68 -16.05
C LYS A 84 12.66 -17.68 -15.94
N PHE A 85 12.38 -16.38 -16.00
CA PHE A 85 13.39 -15.34 -15.94
C PHE A 85 12.81 -14.07 -15.32
N THR A 86 13.68 -13.27 -14.69
CA THR A 86 13.33 -11.91 -14.26
C THR A 86 13.53 -10.98 -15.44
N LEU A 87 12.47 -10.33 -15.89
CA LEU A 87 12.55 -9.28 -16.90
C LEU A 87 12.78 -7.95 -16.18
N VAL A 88 13.83 -7.21 -16.56
CA VAL A 88 14.01 -5.84 -16.10
C VAL A 88 13.42 -4.92 -17.16
N ILE A 89 12.37 -4.19 -16.81
CA ILE A 89 11.76 -3.20 -17.68
C ILE A 89 11.92 -1.79 -17.10
N ASN A 90 12.04 -0.79 -17.96
CA ASN A 90 11.88 0.60 -17.53
C ASN A 90 10.40 0.83 -17.23
N GLN A 91 10.10 1.08 -15.97
CA GLN A 91 8.74 1.33 -15.49
C GLN A 91 8.67 2.76 -14.96
N TYR A 92 7.68 3.51 -15.43
CA TYR A 92 7.34 4.79 -14.84
C TYR A 92 6.52 4.55 -13.57
N TYR A 93 6.99 5.09 -12.46
CA TYR A 93 6.32 5.08 -11.17
C TYR A 93 5.56 6.38 -10.96
N VAL A 94 4.32 6.28 -10.50
CA VAL A 94 3.54 7.41 -10.01
C VAL A 94 3.70 7.48 -8.50
N SER A 95 3.92 8.67 -7.97
CA SER A 95 4.06 8.88 -6.52
C SER A 95 2.80 8.47 -5.78
N LEU A 96 2.97 7.77 -4.66
CA LEU A 96 1.92 7.37 -3.74
C LEU A 96 1.03 8.56 -3.35
N ILE A 97 1.60 9.74 -3.13
CA ILE A 97 0.82 10.93 -2.73
C ILE A 97 -0.16 11.35 -3.83
N VAL A 98 0.27 11.30 -5.10
CA VAL A 98 -0.59 11.63 -6.26
C VAL A 98 -1.73 10.62 -6.37
N VAL A 99 -1.42 9.34 -6.17
CA VAL A 99 -2.41 8.26 -6.14
C VAL A 99 -3.43 8.50 -5.02
N LEU A 100 -2.98 8.67 -3.78
CA LEU A 100 -3.86 8.88 -2.63
C LEU A 100 -4.73 10.14 -2.76
N HIS A 101 -4.19 11.25 -3.28
CA HIS A 101 -5.01 12.44 -3.56
C HIS A 101 -6.12 12.18 -4.59
N THR A 102 -5.89 11.28 -5.55
CA THR A 102 -6.87 10.93 -6.57
C THR A 102 -8.02 10.09 -5.99
N PHE A 103 -7.77 9.32 -4.91
CA PHE A 103 -8.72 8.34 -4.38
C PHE A 103 -9.46 8.75 -3.07
N LEU A 104 -9.24 9.96 -2.51
CA LEU A 104 -9.89 10.59 -1.32
C LEU A 104 -9.49 10.14 0.12
N LYS A 105 -8.93 11.10 0.90
CA LYS A 105 -8.76 11.30 2.36
C LYS A 105 -8.58 10.15 3.38
N GLU A 106 -9.29 9.03 3.31
CA GLU A 106 -9.24 7.96 4.33
C GLU A 106 -9.12 6.58 3.69
N PHE A 107 -8.11 5.81 4.10
CA PHE A 107 -7.71 4.60 3.38
C PHE A 107 -7.28 3.42 4.24
N PHE A 108 -7.58 2.24 3.71
CA PHE A 108 -6.90 0.99 4.03
C PHE A 108 -5.94 0.65 2.90
N MET A 109 -4.66 0.40 3.21
CA MET A 109 -3.66 0.11 2.18
C MET A 109 -3.04 -1.28 2.35
N THR A 110 -3.13 -2.12 1.32
CA THR A 110 -2.35 -3.36 1.20
C THR A 110 -1.21 -3.13 0.19
N TRP A 111 0.05 -3.34 0.60
CA TRP A 111 1.21 -3.15 -0.27
C TRP A 111 2.00 -4.43 -0.46
N ASN A 112 2.04 -4.95 -1.70
CA ASN A 112 2.82 -6.13 -2.04
C ASN A 112 3.93 -5.76 -3.06
N LYS A 113 5.18 -5.98 -2.67
CA LYS A 113 6.45 -5.83 -3.43
C LYS A 113 7.03 -4.44 -3.77
N LEU A 114 8.34 -4.36 -3.51
CA LEU A 114 9.44 -3.45 -3.94
C LEU A 114 9.27 -1.92 -3.91
N SER A 115 10.30 -1.24 -3.35
CA SER A 115 10.44 0.18 -2.95
C SER A 115 9.82 0.60 -1.61
N GLN A 116 9.27 -0.36 -0.87
CA GLN A 116 8.54 -0.13 0.39
C GLN A 116 9.33 0.65 1.45
N PHE A 117 10.65 0.43 1.59
CA PHE A 117 11.43 1.10 2.63
C PHE A 117 11.48 2.62 2.49
N ASP A 118 11.39 3.15 1.28
CA ASP A 118 11.35 4.60 1.06
C ASP A 118 9.97 5.18 1.38
N ALA A 119 8.91 4.47 1.00
CA ALA A 119 7.54 4.84 1.32
C ALA A 119 7.19 4.70 2.81
N VAL A 120 7.84 3.81 3.55
CA VAL A 120 7.63 3.61 4.99
C VAL A 120 7.83 4.91 5.79
N SER A 121 8.78 5.75 5.37
CA SER A 121 9.01 7.06 6.01
C SER A 121 7.80 8.01 5.89
N TYR A 122 6.90 7.77 4.94
CA TYR A 122 5.73 8.61 4.71
C TYR A 122 4.67 8.45 5.79
N PHE A 123 4.67 7.31 6.47
CA PHE A 123 3.75 6.94 7.54
C PHE A 123 4.25 7.38 8.93
N LEU A 124 5.45 7.95 9.02
CA LEU A 124 5.96 8.51 10.27
C LEU A 124 5.13 9.74 10.71
N PRO A 125 5.07 10.03 12.02
CA PRO A 125 4.48 11.28 12.51
C PRO A 125 5.12 12.50 11.85
N ASP A 126 4.29 13.49 11.51
CA ASP A 126 4.68 14.70 10.77
C ASP A 126 5.30 14.39 9.39
N GLY A 127 5.06 13.18 8.89
CA GLY A 127 5.51 12.72 7.59
C GLY A 127 4.74 13.37 6.44
N ILE A 128 5.05 12.92 5.23
CA ILE A 128 4.49 13.52 4.03
C ILE A 128 2.98 13.26 3.88
N LEU A 129 2.45 12.16 4.44
CA LEU A 129 1.01 11.89 4.46
C LEU A 129 0.28 12.85 5.40
N ASP A 130 0.82 13.08 6.60
CA ASP A 130 0.29 14.04 7.56
C ASP A 130 0.31 15.46 6.97
N SER A 131 1.42 15.84 6.35
CA SER A 131 1.58 17.15 5.66
C SER A 131 0.61 17.31 4.48
N ALA A 132 0.22 16.21 3.84
CA ALA A 132 -0.77 16.19 2.76
C ALA A 132 -2.23 16.12 3.26
N GLY A 133 -2.44 16.07 4.58
CA GLY A 133 -3.77 15.95 5.18
C GLY A 133 -4.44 14.61 4.90
N ILE A 134 -3.66 13.53 4.74
CA ILE A 134 -4.13 12.17 4.51
C ILE A 134 -4.10 11.40 5.82
N THR A 135 -5.24 10.84 6.21
CA THR A 135 -5.34 9.98 7.39
C THR A 135 -5.30 8.51 6.96
N VAL A 136 -4.32 7.76 7.45
CA VAL A 136 -4.23 6.31 7.25
C VAL A 136 -4.76 5.61 8.49
N CYS A 137 -5.91 4.93 8.35
CA CYS A 137 -6.57 4.27 9.48
C CYS A 137 -5.97 2.89 9.75
N GLN A 138 -5.56 2.18 8.68
CA GLN A 138 -4.88 0.90 8.77
C GLN A 138 -4.06 0.65 7.51
N TRP A 139 -2.92 -0.02 7.66
CA TRP A 139 -2.07 -0.40 6.55
C TRP A 139 -1.41 -1.76 6.83
N THR A 140 -1.08 -2.48 5.76
CA THR A 140 -0.31 -3.72 5.80
C THR A 140 0.74 -3.70 4.70
N CYS A 141 1.91 -4.30 4.97
CA CYS A 141 3.02 -4.31 4.02
C CYS A 141 3.86 -5.59 4.16
N GLU A 142 4.33 -6.13 3.04
CA GLU A 142 5.20 -7.30 2.98
C GLU A 142 6.66 -6.93 2.65
N PHE A 143 7.56 -6.96 3.63
CA PHE A 143 8.99 -6.71 3.40
C PHE A 143 9.73 -7.95 2.92
N HIS A 144 10.38 -7.86 1.75
CA HIS A 144 11.18 -8.96 1.21
C HIS A 144 12.63 -8.96 1.73
N PRO A 145 13.16 -10.12 2.15
CA PRO A 145 14.51 -10.21 2.72
C PRO A 145 15.62 -9.91 1.70
N PHE A 146 15.39 -10.13 0.41
CA PHE A 146 16.41 -9.95 -0.63
C PHE A 146 16.76 -8.48 -0.92
N VAL A 147 15.94 -7.54 -0.44
CA VAL A 147 16.17 -6.08 -0.53
C VAL A 147 16.57 -5.45 0.82
N MET A 148 16.89 -6.29 1.82
CA MET A 148 17.24 -5.86 3.17
C MET A 148 18.73 -5.48 3.27
N SER A 149 19.06 -4.24 2.91
CA SER A 149 20.37 -3.64 3.20
C SER A 149 20.41 -3.10 4.64
N PRO A 150 21.59 -2.85 5.24
CA PRO A 150 21.69 -2.20 6.55
C PRO A 150 20.94 -0.85 6.60
N ALA A 151 20.95 -0.08 5.51
CA ALA A 151 20.21 1.18 5.40
C ALA A 151 18.69 0.96 5.43
N ASN A 152 18.19 -0.04 4.70
CA ASN A 152 16.76 -0.37 4.68
C ASN A 152 16.28 -0.93 6.03
N LEU A 153 17.13 -1.74 6.69
CA LEU A 153 16.84 -2.25 8.03
C LEU A 153 16.72 -1.11 9.05
N ALA A 154 17.62 -0.11 9.00
CA ALA A 154 17.55 1.06 9.87
C ALA A 154 16.27 1.88 9.66
N LYS A 155 15.80 2.02 8.41
CA LYS A 155 14.53 2.67 8.08
C LYS A 155 13.34 1.92 8.68
N LEU A 156 13.31 0.59 8.51
CA LEU A 156 12.26 -0.26 9.07
C LEU A 156 12.27 -0.23 10.60
N GLU A 157 13.45 -0.32 11.23
CA GLU A 157 13.58 -0.25 12.68
C GLU A 157 13.07 1.09 13.23
N THR A 158 13.49 2.20 12.63
CA THR A 158 13.02 3.54 12.99
C THR A 158 11.50 3.63 12.91
N PHE A 159 10.94 3.09 11.84
CA PHE A 159 9.51 3.06 11.62
C PHE A 159 8.77 2.24 12.68
N LEU A 160 9.15 0.98 12.90
CA LEU A 160 8.53 0.12 13.89
C LEU A 160 8.56 0.75 15.28
N TRP A 161 9.70 1.34 15.69
CA TRP A 161 9.80 2.02 16.98
C TRP A 161 8.98 3.31 17.06
N SER A 162 8.77 4.00 15.95
CA SER A 162 7.92 5.19 15.91
C SER A 162 6.45 4.80 16.07
N THR A 163 5.99 3.81 15.32
CA THR A 163 4.64 3.21 15.39
C THR A 163 4.33 2.73 16.82
N LEU A 164 5.21 1.91 17.40
CA LEU A 164 5.03 1.37 18.76
C LEU A 164 4.97 2.46 19.85
N ARG A 165 5.73 3.55 19.71
CA ARG A 165 5.77 4.63 20.72
C ARG A 165 4.60 5.60 20.60
N ASN A 166 4.18 5.89 19.37
CA ASN A 166 3.23 6.95 19.09
C ASN A 166 1.79 6.43 18.90
N GLY A 167 1.59 5.11 18.79
CA GLY A 167 0.25 4.50 18.68
C GLY A 167 -0.44 4.80 17.35
N LYS A 168 0.35 5.08 16.29
CA LYS A 168 -0.10 4.92 14.90
C LYS A 168 0.09 3.48 14.47
#